data_AF-A0A3B0YHM8-F1
#
_entry.id   AF-A0A3B0YHM8-F1
#
_cell.length_a   1.000
_cell.length_b   1.000
_cell.length_c   1.000
_cell.angle_alpha   90.00
_cell.angle_beta   90.00
_cell.angle_gamma   90.00
#
_symmetry.space_group_name_H-M   'P 1'
#
loop_
_entity.id
_entity.type
_entity.pdbx_description
1 polymer ?
#
loop_
_entity_poly.entity_id
_entity_poly.type
_entity_poly.pdbx_seq_one_letter_code
_entity_poly.pdbx_strand_id
1 'polypeptide(L)'
;MARNRRKAATRRRRRNKGVPAWLWTLIGLLGGLLVAVIVYLLMRPADTATPQAISAPLEKPAQHETRDVHKATKKVIPPPPKPRFDFYNLLPEMEVVVPEQEIRGTPTREGVKRVEQPGTYLLQAGSFPSHQRADRLRAKLAMLGLETRIQTVSVDGSKTWHRVRVGPYK
;
A
#
# COMPACT_ATOMS: atom_id res chain seq x y z
N MET A 1 -6.56 -79.37 53.28
CA MET A 1 -6.70 -77.90 53.09
C MET A 1 -5.83 -77.46 51.91
N ALA A 2 -6.42 -77.13 50.76
CA ALA A 2 -5.68 -76.70 49.57
C ALA A 2 -5.61 -75.16 49.50
N ARG A 3 -4.41 -74.59 49.55
CA ARG A 3 -4.17 -73.13 49.48
C ARG A 3 -4.09 -72.69 48.01
N ASN A 4 -5.17 -72.04 47.57
CA ASN A 4 -5.34 -71.44 46.24
C ASN A 4 -4.42 -70.22 46.06
N ARG A 5 -3.40 -70.31 45.19
CA ARG A 5 -2.56 -69.16 44.80
C ARG A 5 -3.19 -68.44 43.60
N ARG A 6 -3.90 -67.34 43.84
CA ARG A 6 -4.38 -66.43 42.79
C ARG A 6 -3.17 -65.69 42.20
N LYS A 7 -2.87 -65.92 40.92
CA LYS A 7 -1.86 -65.15 40.17
C LYS A 7 -2.42 -63.76 39.87
N ALA A 8 -1.71 -62.72 40.30
CA ALA A 8 -2.01 -61.34 39.95
C ALA A 8 -1.76 -61.11 38.45
N ALA A 9 -2.80 -60.68 37.73
CA ALA A 9 -2.68 -60.29 36.34
C ALA A 9 -1.94 -58.94 36.24
N THR A 10 -0.67 -58.98 35.87
CA THR A 10 0.10 -57.78 35.51
C THR A 10 -0.41 -57.25 34.17
N ARG A 11 -1.23 -56.20 34.23
CA ARG A 11 -1.70 -55.47 33.04
C ARG A 11 -0.50 -54.74 32.43
N ARG A 12 0.16 -55.36 31.44
CA ARG A 12 1.18 -54.72 30.61
C ARG A 12 0.58 -53.45 29.98
N ARG A 13 0.95 -52.28 30.49
CA ARG A 13 0.71 -51.00 29.81
C ARG A 13 1.44 -51.07 28.47
N ARG A 14 0.67 -51.09 27.37
CA ARG A 14 1.21 -50.89 26.03
C ARG A 14 1.88 -49.51 26.01
N ARG A 15 3.21 -49.51 25.96
CA ARG A 15 4.00 -48.32 25.69
C ARG A 15 3.76 -47.97 24.23
N ASN A 16 2.73 -47.17 23.96
CA ASN A 16 2.54 -46.60 22.63
C ASN A 16 3.80 -45.81 22.32
N LYS A 17 4.43 -46.13 21.19
CA LYS A 17 5.47 -45.31 20.55
C LYS A 17 4.79 -44.05 19.99
N GLY A 18 4.26 -43.22 20.90
CA GLY A 18 3.81 -41.88 20.56
C GLY A 18 5.04 -41.04 20.27
N VAL A 19 4.92 -40.12 19.32
CA VAL A 19 5.96 -39.14 19.01
C VAL A 19 6.49 -38.51 20.30
N PRO A 20 7.83 -38.41 20.46
CA PRO A 20 8.43 -37.92 21.69
C PRO A 20 7.91 -36.51 22.00
N ALA A 21 7.62 -36.22 23.28
CA ALA A 21 7.04 -34.94 23.70
C ALA A 21 7.88 -33.73 23.25
N TRP A 22 9.20 -33.91 23.10
CA TRP A 22 10.10 -32.88 22.57
C TRP A 22 9.79 -32.50 21.11
N LEU A 23 9.24 -33.41 20.30
CA LEU A 23 8.84 -33.12 18.93
C LEU A 23 7.70 -32.08 18.89
N TRP A 24 6.76 -32.14 19.84
CA TRP A 24 5.71 -31.13 19.99
C TRP A 24 6.28 -29.76 20.37
N THR A 25 7.32 -29.73 21.21
CA THR A 25 8.00 -28.47 21.54
C THR A 25 8.74 -27.86 20.34
N LEU A 26 9.37 -28.70 19.50
CA LEU A 26 10.01 -28.25 18.27
C LEU A 26 9.00 -27.68 17.28
N ILE A 27 7.85 -28.34 17.10
CA ILE A 27 6.78 -27.87 16.22
C ILE A 27 6.20 -26.54 16.71
N GLY A 28 5.96 -26.41 18.02
CA GLY A 28 5.49 -25.17 18.62
C GLY A 28 6.50 -24.02 18.50
N LEU A 29 7.78 -24.28 18.75
CA LEU A 29 8.86 -23.31 18.60
C LEU A 29 8.98 -22.83 17.15
N LEU A 30 8.96 -23.76 16.19
CA LEU A 30 9.10 -23.45 14.78
C LEU A 30 7.90 -22.66 14.26
N GLY A 31 6.69 -23.03 14.68
CA GLY A 31 5.46 -22.29 14.38
C GLY A 31 5.45 -20.89 15.01
N GLY A 32 5.86 -20.77 16.28
CA GLY A 32 5.95 -19.48 16.96
C GLY A 32 6.97 -18.54 16.32
N LEU A 33 8.15 -19.06 15.96
CA LEU A 33 9.18 -18.29 15.27
C LEU A 33 8.70 -17.82 13.89
N LEU A 34 7.98 -18.66 13.15
CA LEU A 34 7.41 -18.30 11.86
C LEU A 34 6.41 -17.15 12.01
N VAL A 35 5.48 -17.23 12.97
CA VAL A 35 4.52 -16.17 13.24
C VAL A 35 5.22 -14.89 13.68
N ALA A 36 6.22 -14.97 14.56
CA ALA A 36 7.00 -13.82 15.00
C ALA A 36 7.72 -13.12 13.84
N VAL A 37 8.30 -13.88 12.90
CA VAL A 37 8.93 -13.33 11.69
C VAL A 37 7.90 -12.67 10.78
N ILE A 38 6.73 -13.28 10.59
CA ILE A 38 5.63 -12.68 9.81
C ILE A 38 5.21 -11.36 10.42
N VAL A 39 4.90 -11.34 11.73
CA VAL A 39 4.53 -10.09 12.43
C VAL A 39 5.66 -9.07 12.33
N TYR A 40 6.91 -9.47 12.51
CA TYR A 40 8.05 -8.58 12.39
C TYR A 40 8.16 -7.98 10.99
N LEU A 41 7.92 -8.73 9.92
CA LEU A 41 7.93 -8.21 8.55
C LEU A 41 6.73 -7.29 8.26
N LEU A 42 5.55 -7.58 8.79
CA LEU A 42 4.38 -6.69 8.66
C LEU A 42 4.53 -5.41 9.47
N MET A 43 5.21 -5.47 10.61
CA MET A 43 5.36 -4.38 11.56
C MET A 43 6.68 -3.61 11.38
N ARG A 44 7.45 -3.88 10.31
CA ARG A 44 8.58 -3.04 9.89
C ARG A 44 8.04 -1.80 9.17
N PRO A 45 7.96 -0.62 9.83
CA PRO A 45 7.86 0.64 9.10
C PRO A 45 9.09 0.76 8.17
N ALA A 46 8.87 1.32 6.98
CA ALA A 46 9.82 1.34 5.87
C ALA A 46 11.01 2.30 6.06
N ASP A 47 11.52 2.43 7.29
CA ASP A 47 12.55 3.40 7.65
C ASP A 47 13.79 2.69 8.18
N THR A 48 14.52 2.02 7.27
CA THR A 48 15.95 1.77 7.47
C THR A 48 16.69 2.13 6.19
N ALA A 49 16.52 3.37 5.76
CA ALA A 49 17.55 4.04 4.97
C ALA A 49 18.73 4.29 5.91
N THR A 50 19.82 3.54 5.71
CA THR A 50 21.10 3.76 6.38
C THR A 50 21.77 4.97 5.72
N PRO A 51 21.99 6.10 6.40
CA PRO A 51 22.84 7.15 5.87
C PRO A 51 24.25 6.90 6.39
N GLN A 52 25.13 6.37 5.53
CA GLN A 52 26.56 6.61 5.69
C GLN A 52 26.85 8.03 5.18
N ALA A 53 27.14 8.97 6.07
CA ALA A 53 27.86 10.20 5.72
C ALA A 53 28.49 10.84 6.96
N ILE A 54 29.80 10.61 7.10
CA ILE A 54 30.87 11.56 7.44
C ILE A 54 30.73 12.36 8.75
N SER A 55 31.58 11.96 9.70
CA SER A 55 32.02 12.71 10.87
C SER A 55 32.78 13.98 10.48
N ALA A 56 32.31 15.15 10.92
CA ALA A 56 33.14 16.32 11.25
C ALA A 56 32.32 17.29 12.13
N PRO A 57 32.61 17.39 13.44
CA PRO A 57 32.05 18.43 14.30
C PRO A 57 33.04 19.59 14.47
N LEU A 58 32.55 20.82 14.34
CA LEU A 58 32.78 21.99 15.22
C LEU A 58 32.54 23.28 14.43
N GLU A 59 31.45 23.99 14.73
CA GLU A 59 31.52 25.40 15.09
C GLU A 59 30.25 25.82 15.86
N LYS A 60 30.49 26.29 17.08
CA LYS A 60 29.58 26.91 18.07
C LYS A 60 29.50 28.42 17.74
N PRO A 61 28.77 29.30 18.49
CA PRO A 61 27.74 29.07 19.53
C PRO A 61 26.53 30.05 19.48
N ALA A 62 25.62 29.83 20.44
CA ALA A 62 24.90 30.84 21.24
C ALA A 62 23.52 31.30 20.71
N GLN A 63 22.46 31.47 21.51
CA GLN A 63 22.30 31.47 22.97
C GLN A 63 20.81 31.29 23.33
N HIS A 64 20.55 30.49 24.37
CA HIS A 64 19.49 30.57 25.42
C HIS A 64 18.22 31.39 25.15
N GLU A 65 17.04 30.76 25.25
CA GLU A 65 16.23 30.68 26.48
C GLU A 65 16.04 32.02 27.20
N THR A 66 14.80 32.53 27.26
CA THR A 66 14.09 32.80 28.53
C THR A 66 12.64 33.26 28.30
N ARG A 67 11.73 32.49 28.91
CA ARG A 67 10.64 32.91 29.81
C ARG A 67 9.63 33.99 29.41
N ASP A 68 8.40 33.52 29.41
CA ASP A 68 7.10 34.15 29.65
C ASP A 68 7.00 35.43 30.52
N VAL A 69 6.09 36.29 30.04
CA VAL A 69 5.12 37.18 30.74
C VAL A 69 5.65 38.46 31.40
N HIS A 70 5.30 39.61 30.80
CA HIS A 70 4.71 40.73 31.54
C HIS A 70 3.83 41.67 30.69
N LYS A 71 2.81 42.20 31.36
CA LYS A 71 1.70 43.01 30.87
C LYS A 71 2.01 44.51 31.00
N ALA A 72 1.43 45.29 30.08
CA ALA A 72 1.13 46.72 30.13
C ALA A 72 2.24 47.77 29.91
N THR A 73 2.15 48.47 28.78
CA THR A 73 2.24 49.94 28.76
C THR A 73 1.30 50.49 27.69
N LYS A 74 0.42 51.40 28.10
CA LYS A 74 -0.51 52.18 27.29
C LYS A 74 0.24 53.47 26.88
N LYS A 75 0.23 53.87 25.60
CA LYS A 75 -0.16 55.23 25.10
C LYS A 75 0.49 55.61 23.73
N VAL A 76 -0.40 55.70 22.73
CA VAL A 76 -0.49 56.66 21.58
C VAL A 76 0.55 56.61 20.45
N ILE A 77 0.10 56.10 19.28
CA ILE A 77 0.65 56.29 17.92
C ILE A 77 -0.58 56.35 16.96
N PRO A 78 -0.61 57.25 15.94
CA PRO A 78 -1.80 57.78 15.24
C PRO A 78 -2.68 56.74 14.51
N PRO A 79 -3.94 57.07 14.15
CA PRO A 79 -4.86 56.11 13.55
C PRO A 79 -4.31 55.55 12.23
N PRO A 80 -4.35 54.23 12.02
CA PRO A 80 -3.88 53.62 10.79
C PRO A 80 -4.75 54.08 9.60
N PRO A 81 -4.16 54.29 8.40
CA PRO A 81 -4.92 54.65 7.21
C PRO A 81 -5.94 53.55 6.92
N LYS A 82 -7.19 53.96 6.68
CA LYS A 82 -8.30 53.03 6.39
C LYS A 82 -7.90 52.17 5.18
N PRO A 83 -7.86 50.83 5.29
CA PRO A 83 -7.66 50.00 4.13
C PRO A 83 -8.87 50.21 3.19
N ARG A 84 -8.62 50.76 2.00
CA ARG A 84 -9.60 50.71 0.91
C ARG A 84 -9.63 49.26 0.42
N PHE A 85 -10.65 48.53 0.86
CA PHE A 85 -10.93 47.20 0.34
C PHE A 85 -11.53 47.35 -1.07
N ASP A 86 -10.67 47.35 -2.09
CA ASP A 86 -11.07 47.31 -3.50
C ASP A 86 -11.40 45.87 -3.98
N PHE A 87 -11.80 44.99 -3.06
CA PHE A 87 -11.98 43.56 -3.35
C PHE A 87 -13.25 43.22 -4.13
N TYR A 88 -14.27 44.06 -4.10
CA TYR A 88 -15.54 43.76 -4.79
C TYR A 88 -15.71 44.48 -6.13
N ASN A 89 -14.77 45.37 -6.51
CA ASN A 89 -14.87 46.12 -7.77
C ASN A 89 -14.08 45.49 -8.94
N LEU A 90 -13.33 44.41 -8.70
CA LEU A 90 -12.72 43.62 -9.77
C LEU A 90 -13.01 42.12 -9.60
N LEU A 91 -14.29 41.78 -9.44
CA LEU A 91 -14.79 40.52 -9.97
C LEU A 91 -15.56 40.82 -11.26
N PRO A 92 -14.92 41.20 -12.39
CA PRO A 92 -15.57 41.01 -13.67
C PRO A 92 -15.92 39.53 -13.74
N GLU A 93 -17.21 39.25 -13.88
CA GLU A 93 -17.79 37.96 -14.22
C GLU A 93 -17.07 37.41 -15.45
N MET A 94 -15.96 36.71 -15.26
CA MET A 94 -15.44 35.79 -16.26
C MET A 94 -16.21 34.48 -16.10
N GLU A 95 -17.50 34.53 -16.41
CA GLU A 95 -18.19 33.34 -16.89
C GLU A 95 -17.51 32.98 -18.21
N VAL A 96 -16.52 32.10 -18.12
CA VAL A 96 -16.00 31.41 -19.29
C VAL A 96 -17.17 30.58 -19.78
N VAL A 97 -17.83 31.08 -20.83
CA VAL A 97 -18.76 30.29 -21.64
C VAL A 97 -17.99 29.05 -22.05
N VAL A 98 -18.23 27.95 -21.34
CA VAL A 98 -17.76 26.65 -21.77
C VAL A 98 -18.50 26.42 -23.07
N PRO A 99 -17.82 26.38 -24.24
CA PRO A 99 -18.49 25.92 -25.42
C PRO A 99 -19.01 24.53 -25.07
N GLU A 100 -20.33 24.31 -25.18
CA GLU A 100 -20.95 23.01 -24.97
C GLU A 100 -20.36 21.90 -25.89
N GLN A 101 -19.38 22.24 -26.72
CA GLN A 101 -18.72 21.38 -27.68
C GLN A 101 -17.62 20.49 -27.08
N GLU A 102 -17.15 20.72 -25.85
CA GLU A 102 -16.17 19.79 -25.22
C GLU A 102 -16.78 18.88 -24.13
N ILE A 103 -17.99 19.19 -23.65
CA ILE A 103 -18.81 18.26 -22.85
C ILE A 103 -19.79 17.47 -23.74
N ARG A 104 -19.73 17.67 -25.06
CA ARG A 104 -20.20 16.70 -26.05
C ARG A 104 -19.03 15.81 -26.47
N GLY A 105 -18.49 15.06 -25.52
CA GLY A 105 -18.34 13.65 -25.84
C GLY A 105 -19.76 13.22 -26.18
N THR A 106 -20.11 13.13 -27.48
CA THR A 106 -21.39 12.54 -27.88
C THR A 106 -21.52 11.31 -27.01
N PRO A 107 -22.52 11.23 -26.10
CA PRO A 107 -22.88 9.93 -25.59
C PRO A 107 -23.35 9.27 -26.85
N THR A 108 -22.47 8.49 -27.48
CA THR A 108 -22.82 7.77 -28.67
C THR A 108 -23.96 6.90 -28.17
N ARG A 109 -25.19 7.35 -28.45
CA ARG A 109 -26.43 6.59 -28.26
C ARG A 109 -26.47 5.41 -29.23
N GLU A 110 -25.33 5.06 -29.83
CA GLU A 110 -24.99 3.67 -30.07
C GLU A 110 -24.85 3.00 -28.70
N GLY A 111 -26.00 2.73 -28.07
CA GLY A 111 -26.09 1.72 -27.03
C GLY A 111 -25.29 0.52 -27.53
N VAL A 112 -24.30 0.11 -26.72
CA VAL A 112 -23.31 -0.93 -26.97
C VAL A 112 -23.67 -1.71 -28.24
N LYS A 113 -23.12 -1.31 -29.40
CA LYS A 113 -23.38 -2.03 -30.66
C LYS A 113 -23.17 -3.50 -30.36
N ARG A 114 -24.25 -4.28 -30.43
CA ARG A 114 -24.18 -5.71 -30.14
C ARG A 114 -23.20 -6.28 -31.14
N VAL A 115 -22.08 -6.76 -30.65
CA VAL A 115 -21.02 -7.26 -31.49
C VAL A 115 -21.57 -8.50 -32.19
N GLU A 116 -21.94 -8.38 -33.46
CA GLU A 116 -22.63 -9.44 -34.23
C GLU A 116 -21.69 -10.60 -34.60
N GLN A 117 -20.37 -10.37 -34.57
CA GLN A 117 -19.35 -11.37 -34.85
C GLN A 117 -18.44 -11.53 -33.64
N PRO A 118 -18.27 -12.72 -33.05
CA PRO A 118 -17.38 -12.92 -31.92
C PRO A 118 -15.94 -12.54 -32.31
N GLY A 119 -15.51 -11.36 -31.88
CA GLY A 119 -14.17 -10.84 -32.07
C GLY A 119 -13.21 -11.43 -31.04
N THR A 120 -11.91 -11.14 -31.20
CA THR A 120 -10.94 -11.46 -30.15
C THR A 120 -10.88 -10.31 -29.15
N TYR A 121 -11.32 -10.58 -27.92
CA TYR A 121 -11.32 -9.64 -26.81
C TYR A 121 -10.06 -9.76 -25.97
N LEU A 122 -9.56 -8.64 -25.46
CA LEU A 122 -8.44 -8.59 -24.53
C LEU A 122 -8.89 -7.81 -23.30
N LEU A 123 -8.74 -8.39 -22.11
CA LEU A 123 -9.06 -7.69 -20.87
C LEU A 123 -7.81 -6.99 -20.35
N GLN A 124 -7.87 -5.67 -20.15
CA GLN A 124 -6.79 -4.94 -19.50
C GLN A 124 -6.95 -4.97 -17.99
N ALA A 125 -6.05 -5.69 -17.31
CA ALA A 125 -6.06 -5.80 -15.85
C ALA A 125 -5.43 -4.58 -15.16
N GLY A 126 -4.57 -3.82 -15.86
CA GLY A 126 -3.98 -2.59 -15.32
C GLY A 126 -2.95 -1.93 -16.24
N SER A 127 -2.53 -0.72 -15.89
CA SER A 127 -1.44 0.01 -16.53
C SER A 127 -0.55 0.64 -15.48
N PHE A 128 0.75 0.37 -15.53
CA PHE A 128 1.71 0.81 -14.53
C PHE A 128 2.85 1.60 -15.16
N PRO A 129 3.35 2.67 -14.52
CA PRO A 129 4.53 3.37 -15.02
C PRO A 129 5.83 2.60 -14.74
N SER A 130 5.79 1.61 -13.85
CA SER A 130 6.93 0.77 -13.48
C SER A 130 6.76 -0.66 -13.99
N HIS A 131 7.78 -1.16 -14.69
CA HIS A 131 7.81 -2.53 -15.19
C HIS A 131 7.68 -3.57 -14.06
N GLN A 132 8.38 -3.36 -12.94
CA GLN A 132 8.31 -4.28 -11.79
C GLN A 132 6.91 -4.39 -11.20
N ARG A 133 6.14 -3.29 -11.16
CA ARG A 133 4.74 -3.32 -10.69
C ARG A 133 3.85 -4.12 -11.65
N ALA A 134 4.03 -3.94 -12.95
CA ALA A 134 3.32 -4.72 -13.97
C ALA A 134 3.67 -6.21 -13.89
N ASP A 135 4.94 -6.55 -13.66
CA ASP A 135 5.40 -7.93 -13.57
C ASP A 135 4.87 -8.66 -12.33
N ARG A 136 4.80 -7.99 -11.18
CA ARG A 136 4.15 -8.56 -9.98
C ARG A 136 2.69 -8.90 -10.23
N LEU A 137 1.94 -8.01 -10.91
CA LEU A 137 0.55 -8.28 -11.25
C LEU A 137 0.44 -9.44 -12.24
N ARG A 138 1.30 -9.47 -13.27
CA ARG A 138 1.39 -10.58 -14.24
C ARG A 138 1.62 -11.91 -13.52
N ALA A 139 2.60 -11.97 -12.61
CA ALA A 139 2.90 -13.17 -11.84
C ALA A 139 1.70 -13.61 -10.97
N LYS A 140 1.04 -12.66 -10.30
CA LYS A 140 -0.17 -12.95 -9.50
C LYS A 140 -1.30 -13.51 -10.37
N LEU A 141 -1.52 -12.95 -11.55
CA LEU A 141 -2.53 -13.43 -12.49
C LEU A 141 -2.16 -14.80 -13.07
N ALA A 142 -0.88 -15.03 -13.36
CA ALA A 142 -0.37 -16.34 -13.81
C ALA A 142 -0.56 -17.43 -12.74
N MET A 143 -0.39 -17.10 -11.45
CA MET A 143 -0.70 -18.02 -10.34
C MET A 143 -2.19 -18.40 -10.27
N LEU A 144 -3.08 -17.53 -10.77
CA LEU A 144 -4.51 -17.80 -10.90
C LEU A 144 -4.85 -18.56 -12.20
N GLY A 145 -3.84 -18.98 -12.97
CA GLY A 145 -4.01 -19.63 -14.26
C GLY A 145 -4.42 -18.69 -15.40
N LEU A 146 -4.31 -17.38 -15.21
CA LEU A 146 -4.65 -16.39 -16.24
C LEU A 146 -3.43 -16.04 -17.08
N GLU A 147 -3.50 -16.30 -18.38
CA GLU A 147 -2.45 -15.92 -19.33
C GLU A 147 -2.43 -14.40 -19.53
N THR A 148 -1.32 -13.77 -19.18
CA THR A 148 -1.17 -12.31 -19.22
C THR A 148 0.10 -11.86 -19.93
N ARG A 149 -0.03 -10.75 -20.66
CA ARG A 149 1.07 -10.11 -21.40
C ARG A 149 1.27 -8.67 -20.95
N ILE A 150 2.53 -8.25 -20.85
CA ILE A 150 2.90 -6.86 -20.58
C ILE A 150 3.21 -6.19 -21.91
N GLN A 151 2.56 -5.07 -22.18
CA GLN A 151 2.84 -4.23 -23.34
C GLN A 151 3.36 -2.88 -22.88
N THR A 152 4.55 -2.52 -23.36
CA THR A 152 5.14 -1.20 -23.13
C THR A 152 4.67 -0.26 -24.22
N VAL A 153 4.05 0.85 -23.83
CA VAL A 153 3.57 1.90 -24.72
C VAL A 153 4.04 3.24 -24.21
N SER A 154 4.66 4.03 -25.08
CA SER A 154 4.98 5.43 -24.79
C SER A 154 3.79 6.29 -25.20
N VAL A 155 3.24 7.04 -24.26
CA VAL A 155 2.16 8.00 -24.52
C VAL A 155 2.80 9.38 -24.60
N ASP A 156 2.62 10.06 -25.74
CA ASP A 156 3.05 11.43 -26.01
C ASP A 156 4.54 11.71 -25.73
N GLY A 157 5.39 10.73 -26.05
CA GLY A 157 6.86 10.87 -26.05
C GLY A 157 7.54 10.98 -24.69
N SER A 158 6.78 11.13 -23.60
CA SER A 158 7.34 11.42 -22.27
C SER A 158 7.03 10.38 -21.20
N LYS A 159 5.96 9.59 -21.35
CA LYS A 159 5.51 8.67 -20.30
C LYS A 159 5.36 7.25 -20.81
N THR A 160 6.29 6.40 -20.38
CA THR A 160 6.25 4.96 -20.65
C THR A 160 5.31 4.26 -19.68
N TRP A 161 4.34 3.53 -20.23
CA TRP A 161 3.38 2.74 -19.47
C TRP A 161 3.49 1.27 -19.84
N HIS A 162 3.36 0.41 -18.84
CA HIS A 162 3.34 -1.04 -18.96
C HIS A 162 1.92 -1.54 -18.69
N ARG A 163 1.21 -1.92 -19.76
CA ARG A 163 -0.16 -2.40 -19.70
C ARG A 163 -0.18 -3.92 -19.55
N VAL A 164 -0.86 -4.42 -18.51
CA VAL A 164 -1.06 -5.85 -18.29
C VAL A 164 -2.39 -6.24 -18.92
N ARG A 165 -2.35 -7.10 -19.94
CA ARG A 165 -3.53 -7.59 -20.66
C ARG A 165 -3.66 -9.10 -20.46
N VAL A 166 -4.84 -9.56 -20.10
CA VAL A 166 -5.19 -10.97 -19.98
C VAL A 166 -5.79 -11.43 -21.31
N GLY A 167 -5.30 -12.56 -21.82
CA GLY A 167 -5.89 -13.45 -22.83
C GLY A 167 -6.52 -12.82 -24.09
N PRO A 168 -6.32 -13.38 -25.28
CA PRO A 168 -7.33 -13.26 -26.32
C PRO A 168 -8.52 -14.18 -25.96
N TYR A 169 -9.66 -13.61 -25.59
CA TYR A 169 -10.94 -14.30 -25.41
C TYR A 169 -11.75 -14.21 -26.71
N LYS A 170 -12.58 -15.21 -27.02
CA LYS A 170 -13.45 -15.23 -28.21
C LYS A 170 -14.92 -15.19 -27.80
#